data_AF-A0A388SH50-F1
#
_entry.id   AF-A0A388SH50-F1
#
_cell.length_a   1.000
_cell.length_b   1.000
_cell.length_c   1.000
_cell.angle_alpha   90.00
_cell.angle_beta   90.00
_cell.angle_gamma   90.00
#
_symmetry.space_group_name_H-M   'P 1'
#
loop_
_entity.id
_entity.type
_entity.pdbx_description
1 polymer ?
#
loop_
_entity_poly.entity_id
_entity_poly.type
_entity_poly.pdbx_seq_one_letter_code
_entity_poly.pdbx_strand_id
1 'polypeptide(L)'
;MQDLEARIKIMLKDAQGMKDEKLRHLVDVYTNMKAKQAAAVLETLDEKIAVRILAGMRGRQAGEILTFVQAEKAAKLSEALTRMQLPLE
;
A
#
# COMPACT_ATOMS: atom_id res chain seq x y z
N MET A 1 -18.21 21.92 25.74
CA MET A 1 -17.39 20.68 25.58
C MET A 1 -17.72 19.95 24.28
N GLN A 2 -19.00 19.84 23.89
CA GLN A 2 -19.42 19.16 22.66
C GLN A 2 -18.81 19.72 21.35
N ASP A 3 -18.63 21.05 21.23
CA ASP A 3 -17.99 21.66 20.05
C ASP A 3 -16.52 21.28 19.85
N LEU A 4 -15.78 21.06 20.94
CA LEU A 4 -14.37 20.68 20.87
C LEU A 4 -14.23 19.23 20.41
N GLU A 5 -15.07 18.33 20.91
CA GLU A 5 -15.14 16.94 20.47
C GLU A 5 -15.54 16.82 18.99
N ALA A 6 -16.50 17.64 18.55
CA ALA A 6 -16.90 17.68 17.13
C ALA A 6 -15.76 18.15 16.23
N ARG A 7 -15.04 19.21 16.61
CA ARG A 7 -13.87 19.71 15.86
C ARG A 7 -12.74 18.69 15.79
N ILE A 8 -12.44 18.00 16.88
CA ILE A 8 -11.42 16.94 16.90
C ILE A 8 -11.82 15.77 15.98
N LYS A 9 -13.09 15.34 16.01
CA LYS A 9 -13.59 14.30 15.09
C LYS A 9 -13.48 14.70 13.63
N ILE A 10 -13.78 15.94 13.29
CA ILE A 10 -13.65 16.46 11.91
C ILE A 10 -12.17 16.47 11.49
N MET A 11 -11.28 17.01 12.32
CA MET A 11 -9.83 17.03 12.03
C MET A 11 -9.24 15.62 11.87
N LEU A 12 -9.67 14.66 12.70
CA LEU A 12 -9.26 13.26 12.57
C LEU A 12 -9.76 12.63 11.28
N LYS A 13 -11.02 12.90 10.91
CA LYS A 13 -11.61 12.41 9.66
C LYS A 13 -10.92 13.00 8.43
N ASP A 14 -10.61 14.29 8.45
CA ASP A 14 -9.89 14.97 7.36
C ASP A 14 -8.46 14.45 7.24
N ALA A 15 -7.78 14.22 8.37
CA ALA A 15 -6.45 13.63 8.40
C ALA A 15 -6.43 12.17 7.89
N GLN A 16 -7.48 11.40 8.15
CA GLN A 16 -7.64 10.06 7.57
C GLN A 16 -7.90 10.13 6.06
N GLY A 17 -8.83 10.99 5.62
CA GLY A 17 -9.14 11.17 4.19
C GLY A 17 -7.92 11.57 3.36
N MET A 18 -7.10 12.51 3.86
CA MET A 18 -5.85 12.91 3.18
C MET A 18 -4.81 11.78 3.09
N LYS A 19 -4.73 10.90 4.08
CA LYS A 19 -3.81 9.76 4.05
C LYS A 19 -4.25 8.71 3.03
N ASP A 20 -5.55 8.49 2.93
CA ASP A 20 -6.12 7.53 1.98
C ASP A 20 -5.97 8.02 0.53
N GLU A 21 -6.15 9.32 0.28
CA GLU A 21 -5.95 9.92 -1.04
C GLU A 21 -4.49 9.78 -1.53
N LYS A 22 -3.52 10.06 -0.66
CA LYS A 22 -2.09 9.90 -0.99
C LYS A 22 -1.72 8.45 -1.30
N LEU A 23 -2.26 7.49 -0.54
CA LEU A 23 -2.01 6.07 -0.80
C LEU A 23 -2.64 5.66 -2.13
N ARG A 24 -3.88 6.07 -2.39
CA ARG A 24 -4.58 5.79 -3.64
C ARG A 24 -3.83 6.34 -4.84
N HIS A 25 -3.33 7.57 -4.75
CA HIS A 25 -2.50 8.16 -5.80
C HIS A 25 -1.24 7.34 -6.08
N LEU A 26 -0.54 6.86 -5.03
CA LEU A 26 0.61 5.98 -5.22
C LEU A 26 0.22 4.69 -5.92
N VAL A 27 -0.84 4.02 -5.44
CA VAL A 27 -1.35 2.79 -6.07
C VAL A 27 -1.66 3.03 -7.55
N ASP A 28 -2.31 4.15 -7.90
CA ASP A 28 -2.62 4.50 -9.28
C ASP A 28 -1.35 4.72 -10.12
N VAL A 29 -0.35 5.44 -9.60
CA VAL A 29 0.93 5.66 -10.28
C VAL A 29 1.62 4.33 -10.60
N TYR A 30 1.73 3.43 -9.62
CA TYR A 30 2.40 2.14 -9.83
C TYR A 30 1.58 1.17 -10.67
N THR A 31 0.25 1.24 -10.60
CA THR A 31 -0.65 0.41 -11.41
C THR A 31 -0.58 0.77 -12.90
N ASN A 32 -0.39 2.05 -13.22
CA ASN A 32 -0.23 2.52 -14.59
C ASN A 32 1.21 2.36 -15.12
N MET A 33 2.15 1.96 -14.26
CA MET A 33 3.54 1.69 -14.63
C MET A 33 3.68 0.28 -15.21
N LYS A 34 4.63 0.07 -16.13
CA LYS A 34 4.94 -1.27 -16.64
C LYS A 34 5.42 -2.16 -15.50
N ALA A 35 4.96 -3.41 -15.45
CA ALA A 35 5.23 -4.34 -14.34
C ALA A 35 6.71 -4.45 -13.96
N LYS A 36 7.60 -4.58 -14.97
CA LYS A 36 9.06 -4.64 -14.76
C LYS A 36 9.65 -3.36 -14.15
N GLN A 37 9.13 -2.19 -14.53
CA GLN A 37 9.58 -0.92 -13.96
C GLN A 37 9.05 -0.74 -12.54
N ALA A 38 7.78 -1.09 -12.29
CA ALA A 38 7.21 -1.07 -10.96
C ALA A 38 7.98 -2.00 -10.00
N ALA A 39 8.36 -3.19 -10.45
CA ALA A 39 9.17 -4.13 -9.69
C ALA A 39 10.53 -3.52 -9.28
N ALA A 40 11.25 -2.92 -10.23
CA ALA A 40 12.52 -2.25 -9.94
C ALA A 40 12.38 -1.13 -8.90
N VAL A 41 11.27 -0.37 -8.93
CA VAL A 41 11.01 0.65 -7.92
C VAL A 41 10.67 0.01 -6.57
N LEU A 42 9.80 -1.01 -6.53
CA LEU A 42 9.47 -1.74 -5.30
C LEU A 42 10.70 -2.36 -4.63
N GLU A 43 11.72 -2.75 -5.40
CA GLU A 43 12.98 -3.25 -4.87
C GLU A 43 13.78 -2.21 -4.08
N THR A 44 13.59 -0.92 -4.39
CA THR A 44 14.28 0.19 -3.70
C THR A 44 13.44 0.84 -2.60
N LEU A 45 12.14 0.57 -2.57
CA LEU A 45 11.24 1.10 -1.56
C LEU A 45 11.37 0.38 -0.21
N ASP A 46 11.04 1.13 0.84
CA ASP A 46 10.76 0.58 2.18
C ASP A 46 9.65 -0.48 2.10
N GLU A 47 9.87 -1.58 2.81
CA GLU A 47 8.99 -2.74 2.76
C GLU A 47 7.55 -2.38 3.14
N LYS A 48 7.34 -1.55 4.16
CA LYS A 48 5.99 -1.17 4.61
C LYS A 48 5.25 -0.37 3.53
N ILE A 49 5.97 0.49 2.80
CA ILE A 49 5.40 1.27 1.71
C ILE A 49 5.05 0.35 0.54
N ALA A 50 5.97 -0.54 0.15
CA ALA A 50 5.75 -1.50 -0.91
C ALA A 50 4.54 -2.40 -0.65
N VAL A 51 4.41 -2.92 0.59
CA VAL A 51 3.27 -3.75 1.01
C VAL A 51 1.95 -2.97 0.93
N ARG A 52 1.91 -1.71 1.40
CA ARG A 52 0.69 -0.90 1.33
C ARG A 52 0.25 -0.60 -0.11
N ILE A 53 1.22 -0.37 -1.00
CA ILE A 53 0.94 -0.17 -2.43
C ILE A 53 0.38 -1.47 -3.04
N LEU A 54 1.05 -2.60 -2.82
CA LEU A 54 0.61 -3.90 -3.33
C LEU A 54 -0.77 -4.30 -2.77
N ALA A 55 -1.05 -3.99 -1.51
CA ALA A 55 -2.35 -4.25 -0.87
C ALA A 55 -3.50 -3.44 -1.50
N GLY A 56 -3.19 -2.26 -2.07
CA GLY A 56 -4.15 -1.45 -2.80
C GLY A 56 -4.35 -1.87 -4.27
N MET A 57 -3.49 -2.73 -4.81
CA MET A 57 -3.57 -3.20 -6.19
C MET A 57 -4.54 -4.38 -6.35
N ARG A 58 -5.00 -4.60 -7.59
CA ARG A 58 -5.67 -5.85 -7.95
C ARG A 58 -4.67 -6.99 -7.92
N GLY A 59 -5.07 -8.15 -7.38
CA GLY A 59 -4.18 -9.31 -7.20
C GLY A 59 -3.44 -9.75 -8.48
N ARG A 60 -4.07 -9.64 -9.66
CA ARG A 60 -3.42 -9.93 -10.94
C ARG A 60 -2.25 -9.00 -11.25
N GLN A 61 -2.40 -7.69 -11.01
CA GLN A 61 -1.35 -6.70 -11.26
C GLN A 61 -0.22 -6.84 -10.24
N ALA A 62 -0.56 -7.00 -8.96
CA ALA A 62 0.43 -7.27 -7.92
C ALA A 62 1.24 -8.54 -8.24
N GLY A 63 0.56 -9.62 -8.65
CA GLY A 63 1.19 -10.86 -9.07
C GLY A 63 2.13 -10.67 -10.27
N GLU A 64 1.70 -9.92 -11.30
CA GLU A 64 2.53 -9.62 -12.47
C GLU A 64 3.80 -8.85 -12.08
N ILE A 65 3.70 -7.83 -11.21
CA ILE A 65 4.85 -7.09 -10.71
C ILE A 65 5.80 -8.00 -9.93
N LEU A 66 5.27 -8.85 -9.05
CA LEU A 66 6.06 -9.78 -8.25
C LEU A 66 6.86 -10.79 -9.09
N THR A 67 6.45 -11.09 -10.34
CA THR A 67 7.24 -11.95 -11.25
C THR A 67 8.59 -11.34 -11.64
N PHE A 68 8.73 -10.02 -11.52
CA PHE A 68 9.95 -9.28 -11.86
C PHE A 68 10.74 -8.83 -10.62
N VAL A 69 10.27 -9.14 -9.42
CA VAL A 69 10.97 -8.86 -8.16
C VAL A 69 11.84 -10.06 -7.79
N GLN A 70 13.00 -9.83 -7.17
CA GLN A 70 13.81 -10.91 -6.62
C GLN A 70 13.01 -11.83 -5.70
N ALA A 71 13.18 -13.15 -5.86
CA ALA A 71 12.35 -14.17 -5.21
C ALA A 71 12.28 -14.01 -3.68
N GLU A 72 13.40 -13.71 -3.02
CA GLU A 72 13.43 -13.51 -1.57
C GLU A 72 12.60 -12.30 -1.14
N LYS A 73 12.69 -11.18 -1.87
CA LYS A 73 11.91 -9.97 -1.58
C LYS A 73 10.43 -10.16 -1.93
N ALA A 74 10.12 -10.87 -3.01
CA ALA A 74 8.74 -11.21 -3.37
C ALA A 74 8.07 -12.07 -2.29
N ALA A 75 8.80 -13.03 -1.70
CA ALA A 75 8.31 -13.83 -0.57
C ALA A 75 8.03 -12.97 0.66
N LYS A 76 8.98 -12.11 1.07
CA LYS A 76 8.80 -11.19 2.21
C LYS A 76 7.60 -10.26 2.03
N LEU A 77 7.44 -9.68 0.84
CA LEU A 77 6.29 -8.82 0.52
C LEU A 77 4.97 -9.60 0.56
N SER A 78 4.95 -10.83 0.07
CA SER A 78 3.76 -11.70 0.10
C SER A 78 3.37 -12.09 1.52
N GLU A 79 4.33 -12.46 2.37
CA GLU A 79 4.08 -12.74 3.79
C GLU A 79 3.57 -11.50 4.54
N ALA A 80 4.17 -10.33 4.27
CA ALA A 80 3.75 -9.08 4.88
C ALA A 80 2.33 -8.67 4.44
N LEU A 81 1.95 -8.94 3.19
CA LEU A 81 0.56 -8.77 2.71
C LEU A 81 -0.40 -9.68 3.47
N THR A 82 -0.04 -10.96 3.67
CA THR A 82 -0.83 -11.91 4.47
C THR A 82 -1.02 -11.41 5.89
N ARG A 83 0.06 -10.97 6.56
CA ARG A 83 -0.01 -10.40 7.92
C ARG A 83 -0.85 -9.12 8.01
N MET A 84 -0.92 -8.33 6.94
CA MET A 84 -1.71 -7.11 6.90
C MET A 84 -3.20 -7.39 6.67
N GLN A 85 -3.54 -8.41 5.89
CA GLN A 85 -4.93 -8.75 5.53
C GLN A 85 -5.60 -9.71 6.51
N LEU A 86 -4.81 -10.56 7.18
CA LEU A 86 -5.28 -11.44 8.24
C LEU A 86 -4.77 -10.89 9.56
N PRO A 87 -5.65 -10.46 10.49
CA PRO A 87 -5.25 -10.34 11.88
C PRO A 87 -4.96 -11.77 12.35
N LEU A 88 -3.70 -12.19 12.24
CA LEU A 88 -3.25 -13.41 12.89
C LEU A 88 -3.28 -13.11 14.40
N GLU A 89 -4.12 -13.87 15.10
CA GLU A 89 -4.35 -13.82 16.55
C GLU A 89 -3.04 -13.90 17.36
#